data_AF-A0A966SLL3-F1
#
_entry.id   AF-A0A966SLL3-F1
#
_cell.length_a   1.000
_cell.length_b   1.000
_cell.length_c   1.000
_cell.angle_alpha   90.00
_cell.angle_beta   90.00
_cell.angle_gamma   90.00
#
_symmetry.space_group_name_H-M   'P 1'
#
loop_
_entity.id
_entity.type
_entity.pdbx_description
1 polymer ?
#
loop_
_entity_poly.entity_id
_entity_poly.type
_entity_poly.pdbx_seq_one_letter_code
_entity_poly.pdbx_strand_id
1 'polypeptide(L)'
;RTGVAIKGFEGGQTPLHRRLPKRGFNNFNRTEFEVVNTGSIQKCIEAGSLDAKKTINAEALANAGLVKQDLTGIKLLAKGDLKTGITIEVCRASASAVKAVEKAGGKVTVTNPKVKAEAKADKPKKAKKKAAETEE
;
A
#
# COMPACT_ATOMS: atom_id res chain seq x y z
N ARG A 1 -19.51 -11.45 -41.29
CA ARG A 1 -18.14 -11.61 -40.74
C ARG A 1 -18.18 -11.18 -39.28
N THR A 2 -17.74 -12.01 -38.34
CA THR A 2 -17.54 -11.60 -36.95
C THR A 2 -16.28 -10.74 -36.90
N GLY A 3 -16.43 -9.43 -37.16
CA GLY A 3 -15.32 -8.48 -37.16
C GLY A 3 -14.91 -8.11 -35.74
N VAL A 4 -13.63 -8.28 -35.40
CA VAL A 4 -13.04 -7.76 -34.16
C VAL A 4 -12.59 -6.33 -34.41
N ALA A 5 -13.13 -5.36 -33.68
CA ALA A 5 -12.55 -4.02 -33.62
C ALA A 5 -11.18 -4.12 -32.92
N ILE A 6 -10.11 -3.81 -33.66
CA ILE A 6 -8.75 -3.76 -33.08
C ILE A 6 -8.75 -2.64 -32.04
N LYS A 7 -8.32 -2.94 -30.81
CA LYS A 7 -8.33 -2.01 -29.67
C LYS A 7 -7.64 -0.69 -30.05
N GLY A 8 -8.43 0.36 -30.29
CA GLY A 8 -7.95 1.70 -30.64
C GLY A 8 -7.98 2.05 -32.14
N PHE A 9 -8.63 1.25 -32.99
CA PHE A 9 -8.89 1.63 -34.39
C PHE A 9 -10.18 2.46 -34.50
N GLU A 10 -10.06 3.71 -34.92
CA GLU A 10 -11.18 4.67 -35.06
C GLU A 10 -11.55 4.90 -36.54
N GLY A 11 -11.54 3.84 -37.35
CA GLY A 11 -12.04 3.92 -38.74
C GLY A 11 -11.16 4.73 -39.71
N GLY A 12 -9.85 4.83 -39.44
CA GLY A 12 -8.89 5.60 -40.25
C GLY A 12 -8.54 6.98 -39.65
N GLN A 13 -9.28 7.40 -38.64
CA GLN A 13 -8.93 8.57 -37.83
C GLN A 13 -7.70 8.27 -36.95
N THR A 14 -6.81 9.27 -36.74
CA THR A 14 -5.68 9.12 -35.81
C THR A 14 -6.22 8.80 -34.40
N PRO A 15 -5.80 7.69 -33.76
CA PRO A 15 -6.40 7.27 -32.49
C PRO A 15 -6.23 8.30 -31.36
N LEU A 16 -7.20 8.38 -30.46
CA LEU A 16 -7.22 9.36 -29.36
C LEU A 16 -5.93 9.36 -28.51
N HIS A 17 -5.38 8.18 -28.20
CA HIS A 17 -4.15 8.03 -27.40
C HIS A 17 -2.88 8.57 -28.10
N ARG A 18 -2.93 8.82 -29.42
CA ARG A 18 -1.84 9.46 -30.17
C ARG A 18 -2.05 10.96 -30.34
N ARG A 19 -3.30 11.43 -30.26
CA ARG A 19 -3.66 12.85 -30.35
C ARG A 19 -3.35 13.61 -29.08
N LEU A 20 -3.60 12.98 -27.93
CA LEU A 20 -3.34 13.60 -26.64
C LEU A 20 -1.83 13.67 -26.38
N PRO A 21 -1.32 14.79 -25.86
CA PRO A 21 0.10 14.91 -25.52
C PRO A 21 0.45 13.97 -24.36
N LYS A 22 1.69 13.47 -24.35
CA LYS A 22 2.21 12.70 -23.22
C LYS A 22 2.26 13.61 -21.97
N ARG A 23 1.63 13.16 -20.88
CA ARG A 23 1.59 13.91 -19.61
C ARG A 23 2.63 13.36 -18.64
N GLY A 24 3.68 14.14 -18.40
CA GLY A 24 4.70 13.86 -17.38
C GLY A 24 5.37 12.49 -17.52
N PHE A 25 5.89 11.98 -16.41
CA PHE A 25 6.45 10.63 -16.29
C PHE A 25 5.83 9.91 -15.09
N ASN A 26 5.77 8.58 -15.15
CA ASN A 26 5.34 7.76 -14.03
C ASN A 26 6.56 7.45 -13.15
N ASN A 27 6.51 7.81 -11.86
CA ASN A 27 7.61 7.51 -10.92
C ASN A 27 7.63 6.02 -10.55
N PHE A 28 8.69 5.32 -10.96
CA PHE A 28 8.91 3.91 -10.65
C PHE A 28 9.28 3.66 -9.18
N ASN A 29 10.00 4.58 -8.54
CA ASN A 29 10.47 4.47 -7.16
C ASN A 29 9.47 5.02 -6.14
N ARG A 30 8.19 5.13 -6.50
CA ARG A 30 7.16 5.62 -5.58
C ARG A 30 6.99 4.63 -4.43
N THR A 31 7.31 5.06 -3.22
CA THR A 31 6.98 4.29 -2.01
C THR A 31 5.49 4.36 -1.74
N GLU A 32 4.83 3.22 -1.83
CA GLU A 32 3.41 3.08 -1.51
C GLU A 32 3.25 2.69 -0.04
N PHE A 33 2.43 3.46 0.66
CA PHE A 33 2.07 3.22 2.05
C PHE A 33 0.61 2.80 2.11
N GLU A 34 0.31 1.87 3.01
CA GLU A 34 -1.08 1.57 3.33
C GLU A 34 -1.64 2.67 4.23
N VAL A 35 -2.81 3.17 3.87
CA VAL A 35 -3.43 4.32 4.55
C VAL A 35 -4.39 3.80 5.59
N VAL A 36 -4.14 4.16 6.85
CA VAL A 36 -5.04 3.87 7.96
C VAL A 36 -5.59 5.19 8.50
N ASN A 37 -6.90 5.26 8.66
CA ASN A 37 -7.59 6.43 9.18
C ASN A 37 -7.94 6.27 10.65
N THR A 38 -7.88 7.35 11.42
CA THR A 38 -8.28 7.40 12.83
C THR A 38 -9.70 6.87 13.07
N GLY A 39 -10.67 7.25 12.22
CA GLY A 39 -12.04 6.75 12.35
C GLY A 39 -12.20 5.25 12.08
N SER A 40 -11.36 4.66 11.23
CA SER A 40 -11.37 3.20 11.01
C SER A 40 -10.85 2.45 12.23
N ILE A 41 -9.80 2.98 12.89
CA ILE A 41 -9.27 2.41 14.12
C ILE A 41 -10.33 2.46 15.23
N GLN A 42 -11.02 3.59 15.39
CA GLN A 42 -12.07 3.74 16.39
C GLN A 42 -13.19 2.70 16.19
N LYS A 43 -13.64 2.47 14.94
CA LYS A 43 -14.63 1.43 14.63
C LYS A 43 -14.14 0.02 14.99
N CYS A 44 -12.87 -0.29 14.74
CA CYS A 44 -12.30 -1.59 15.08
C CYS A 44 -12.16 -1.78 16.60
N ILE A 45 -11.95 -0.72 17.36
CA ILE A 45 -11.96 -0.75 18.83
C ILE A 45 -13.37 -1.00 19.35
N GLU A 46 -14.38 -0.31 18.80
CA GLU A 46 -15.78 -0.51 19.15
C GLU A 46 -16.26 -1.93 18.81
N ALA A 47 -15.78 -2.49 17.70
CA ALA A 47 -16.04 -3.87 17.29
C ALA A 47 -15.23 -4.92 18.08
N GLY A 48 -14.38 -4.50 19.03
CA GLY A 48 -13.54 -5.40 19.84
C GLY A 48 -12.44 -6.12 19.06
N SER A 49 -12.20 -5.74 17.80
CA SER A 49 -11.14 -6.31 16.95
C SER A 49 -9.77 -5.72 17.26
N LEU A 50 -9.71 -4.58 17.95
CA LEU A 50 -8.48 -3.94 18.41
C LEU A 50 -8.56 -3.58 19.90
N ASP A 51 -7.55 -4.01 20.65
CA ASP A 51 -7.38 -3.67 22.05
C ASP A 51 -6.73 -2.28 22.20
N ALA A 52 -7.48 -1.27 22.64
CA ALA A 52 -6.97 0.09 22.89
C ALA A 52 -5.89 0.18 23.99
N LYS A 53 -5.79 -0.85 24.85
CA LYS A 53 -4.80 -0.91 25.95
C LYS A 53 -3.42 -1.37 25.49
N LYS A 54 -3.33 -2.05 24.34
CA LYS A 54 -2.07 -2.57 23.80
C LYS A 54 -1.53 -1.58 22.76
N THR A 55 -0.23 -1.67 22.51
CA THR A 55 0.40 -0.91 21.41
C THR A 55 -0.12 -1.42 20.08
N ILE A 56 -0.73 -0.53 19.29
CA ILE A 56 -1.24 -0.87 17.97
C ILE A 56 -0.07 -0.87 16.99
N ASN A 57 0.41 -2.08 16.72
CA ASN A 57 1.52 -2.35 15.79
C ASN A 57 0.97 -2.80 14.42
N ALA A 58 1.86 -2.92 13.43
CA ALA A 58 1.49 -3.37 12.09
C ALA A 58 0.79 -4.75 12.09
N GLU A 59 1.20 -5.68 12.95
CA GLU A 59 0.58 -7.00 13.10
C GLU A 59 -0.84 -6.91 13.67
N ALA A 60 -1.05 -6.05 14.66
CA ALA A 60 -2.37 -5.84 15.24
C ALA A 60 -3.35 -5.24 14.20
N LEU A 61 -2.87 -4.29 13.39
CA LEU A 61 -3.66 -3.70 12.30
C LEU A 61 -3.96 -4.71 11.18
N ALA A 62 -3.04 -5.63 10.90
CA ALA A 62 -3.25 -6.71 9.95
C ALA A 62 -4.28 -7.73 10.44
N ASN A 63 -4.19 -8.14 11.72
CA ASN A 63 -5.14 -9.06 12.34
C ASN A 63 -6.56 -8.46 12.43
N ALA A 64 -6.66 -7.15 12.62
CA ALA A 64 -7.93 -6.41 12.55
C ALA A 64 -8.46 -6.20 11.13
N GLY A 65 -7.74 -6.66 10.09
CA GLY A 65 -8.14 -6.54 8.69
C GLY A 65 -8.05 -5.13 8.11
N LEU A 66 -7.38 -4.19 8.79
CA LEU A 66 -7.22 -2.81 8.33
C LEU A 66 -6.06 -2.64 7.35
N VAL A 67 -5.08 -3.55 7.39
CA VAL A 67 -3.84 -3.47 6.62
C VAL A 67 -3.52 -4.85 6.03
N LYS A 68 -3.04 -4.91 4.80
CA LYS A 68 -2.47 -6.12 4.20
C LYS A 68 -0.96 -6.12 4.39
N GLN A 69 -0.38 -7.27 4.70
CA GLN A 69 1.06 -7.37 4.97
C GLN A 69 1.96 -7.09 3.74
N ASP A 70 1.40 -6.75 2.58
CA ASP A 70 2.13 -6.69 1.32
C ASP A 70 2.87 -5.36 1.08
N LEU A 71 2.52 -4.29 1.80
CA LEU A 71 3.04 -2.95 1.56
C LEU A 71 4.24 -2.57 2.44
N THR A 72 5.00 -1.56 1.98
CA THR A 72 6.29 -1.11 2.54
C THR A 72 6.17 -0.46 3.93
N GLY A 73 4.98 -0.02 4.32
CA GLY A 73 4.73 0.61 5.61
C GLY A 73 3.34 1.23 5.73
N ILE A 74 3.00 1.69 6.94
CA ILE A 74 1.68 2.20 7.29
C ILE A 74 1.75 3.72 7.48
N LYS A 75 0.79 4.44 6.88
CA LYS A 75 0.61 5.88 7.06
C LYS A 75 -0.71 6.18 7.78
N LEU A 76 -0.61 6.89 8.90
CA LEU A 76 -1.77 7.35 9.67
C LEU A 76 -2.29 8.70 9.16
N LEU A 77 -3.60 8.79 8.93
CA LEU A 77 -4.31 10.01 8.52
C LEU A 77 -5.48 10.34 9.46
N ALA A 78 -5.72 11.64 9.66
CA ALA A 78 -6.85 12.16 10.43
C ALA A 78 -8.13 12.24 9.59
N LYS A 79 -8.82 11.12 9.42
CA LYS A 79 -10.16 11.10 8.82
C LYS A 79 -11.12 10.33 9.74
N GLY A 80 -12.05 11.06 10.33
CA GLY A 80 -12.97 10.56 11.35
C GLY A 80 -12.46 10.75 12.78
N ASP A 81 -13.38 10.66 13.73
CA ASP A 81 -13.12 10.98 15.13
C ASP A 81 -12.46 9.84 15.88
N LEU A 82 -11.53 10.20 16.76
CA LEU A 82 -10.87 9.29 17.70
C LEU A 82 -11.27 9.72 19.12
N LYS A 83 -11.96 8.85 19.86
CA LYS A 83 -12.40 9.14 21.23
C LYS A 83 -11.54 8.44 22.28
N THR A 84 -10.91 7.35 21.87
CA THR A 84 -10.08 6.51 22.74
C THR A 84 -8.62 6.92 22.65
N GLY A 85 -7.95 7.04 23.79
CA GLY A 85 -6.51 7.24 23.86
C GLY A 85 -5.79 5.96 23.45
N ILE A 86 -4.96 6.03 22.41
CA ILE A 86 -4.31 4.88 21.80
C ILE A 86 -2.82 5.14 21.69
N THR A 87 -2.01 4.11 21.92
CA THR A 87 -0.59 4.11 21.55
C THR A 87 -0.43 3.38 20.23
N ILE A 88 0.03 4.07 19.18
CA ILE A 88 0.13 3.51 17.83
C ILE A 88 1.54 3.67 17.25
N GLU A 89 2.04 2.61 16.63
CA GLU A 89 3.34 2.58 15.96
C GLU A 89 3.14 2.53 14.45
N VAL A 90 3.59 3.57 13.73
CA VAL A 90 3.40 3.69 12.27
C VAL A 90 4.64 4.21 11.57
N CYS A 91 4.75 3.93 10.27
CA CYS A 91 5.90 4.38 9.48
C CYS A 91 5.84 5.88 9.16
N ARG A 92 4.64 6.44 9.07
CA ARG A 92 4.42 7.87 8.81
C ARG A 92 3.09 8.31 9.41
N ALA A 93 3.02 9.55 9.88
CA ALA A 93 1.78 10.17 10.33
C ALA A 93 1.62 11.56 9.72
N SER A 94 0.38 12.00 9.45
CA SER A 94 0.12 13.40 9.13
C SER A 94 0.16 14.26 10.39
N ALA A 95 0.52 15.54 10.25
CA ALA A 95 0.51 16.48 11.38
C ALA A 95 -0.89 16.61 12.02
N SER A 96 -1.94 16.53 11.21
CA SER A 96 -3.33 16.49 11.70
C SER A 96 -3.64 15.22 12.50
N ALA A 97 -3.08 14.06 12.11
CA ALA A 97 -3.29 12.80 12.81
C ALA A 97 -2.61 12.78 14.17
N VAL A 98 -1.37 13.26 14.25
CA VAL A 98 -0.64 13.37 15.52
C VAL A 98 -1.43 14.22 16.51
N LYS A 99 -1.89 15.41 16.09
CA LYS A 99 -2.73 16.29 16.92
C LYS A 99 -4.05 15.63 17.35
N ALA A 100 -4.69 14.86 16.47
CA ALA A 100 -5.93 14.17 16.81
C ALA A 100 -5.72 13.05 17.85
N VAL A 101 -4.61 12.30 17.74
CA VAL A 101 -4.26 11.25 18.70
C VAL A 101 -3.84 11.85 20.05
N GLU A 102 -3.05 12.92 20.06
CA GLU A 102 -2.66 13.63 21.29
C GLU A 102 -3.87 14.22 22.02
N LYS A 103 -4.84 14.79 21.29
CA LYS A 103 -6.11 15.29 21.86
C LYS A 103 -6.93 14.19 22.53
N ALA A 104 -6.87 12.97 22.01
CA ALA A 104 -7.53 11.81 22.62
C ALA A 104 -6.72 11.20 23.78
N GLY A 105 -5.56 11.77 24.14
CA GLY A 105 -4.68 11.26 25.19
C GLY A 105 -3.80 10.09 24.76
N GLY A 106 -3.61 9.90 23.46
CA GLY A 106 -2.77 8.84 22.88
C GLY A 106 -1.34 9.28 22.57
N LYS A 107 -0.53 8.34 22.06
CA LYS A 107 0.86 8.57 21.64
C LYS A 107 1.12 7.93 20.27
N VAL A 108 1.80 8.66 19.39
CA VAL A 108 2.22 8.16 18.07
C VAL A 108 3.74 7.96 18.09
N THR A 109 4.21 6.74 17.84
CA THR A 109 5.62 6.46 17.58
C THR A 109 5.83 6.26 16.08
N VAL A 110 6.76 7.02 15.51
CA VAL A 110 7.10 6.92 14.08
C VAL A 110 8.33 6.03 13.95
N THR A 111 8.16 4.84 13.38
CA THR A 111 9.25 3.91 13.09
C THR A 111 9.66 4.04 11.63
N ASN A 112 10.94 3.82 11.30
CA ASN A 112 11.35 3.87 9.89
C ASN A 112 10.79 2.64 9.15
N PRO A 113 10.27 2.76 7.91
CA PRO A 113 9.73 1.61 7.19
C PRO A 113 10.84 0.57 6.96
N LYS A 114 10.62 -0.65 7.45
CA LYS A 114 11.47 -1.80 7.09
C LYS A 114 11.23 -2.12 5.63
N VAL A 115 12.12 -1.66 4.75
CA VAL A 115 12.10 -2.02 3.33
C VAL A 115 12.20 -3.55 3.26
N LYS A 116 11.22 -4.22 2.64
CA LYS A 116 11.36 -5.63 2.22
C LYS A 116 12.38 -5.71 1.07
N ALA A 117 13.64 -5.40 1.35
CA ALA A 117 14.74 -5.46 0.40
C ALA A 117 15.24 -6.91 0.19
N GLU A 118 14.87 -7.86 1.04
CA GLU A 118 15.52 -9.19 1.04
C GLU A 118 14.67 -10.33 0.45
N ALA A 119 13.39 -10.12 0.12
CA ALA A 119 12.52 -11.20 -0.36
C ALA A 119 12.45 -11.37 -1.90
N LYS A 120 13.24 -10.62 -2.68
CA LYS A 120 13.26 -10.71 -4.16
C LYS A 120 14.65 -10.95 -4.78
N ALA A 121 15.62 -11.46 -4.01
CA ALA A 121 16.93 -11.85 -4.55
C ALA A 121 17.04 -13.36 -4.89
N ASP A 122 16.23 -14.23 -4.30
CA ASP A 122 16.31 -15.68 -4.56
C ASP A 122 15.04 -16.24 -5.22
N LYS A 123 14.95 -16.09 -6.53
CA LYS A 123 14.25 -17.08 -7.36
C LYS A 123 15.13 -17.32 -8.59
N PRO A 124 15.71 -18.51 -8.78
CA PRO A 124 16.44 -18.80 -10.00
C PRO A 124 15.45 -18.69 -11.16
N LYS A 125 15.63 -17.66 -12.00
CA LYS A 125 14.90 -17.53 -13.25
C LYS A 125 15.24 -18.74 -14.10
N LYS A 126 14.24 -19.59 -14.33
CA LYS A 126 14.20 -20.68 -15.30
C LYS A 126 14.68 -20.16 -16.67
N ALA A 127 15.97 -20.25 -16.94
CA ALA A 127 16.53 -20.00 -18.26
C ALA A 127 16.20 -21.20 -19.14
N LYS A 128 15.57 -20.90 -20.27
CA LYS A 128 15.14 -21.84 -21.31
C LYS A 128 16.32 -22.65 -21.85
N LYS A 129 16.06 -23.94 -22.07
CA LYS A 129 16.57 -24.81 -23.16
C LYS A 129 17.43 -24.08 -24.22
N LYS A 130 18.65 -24.60 -24.45
CA LYS A 130 19.15 -25.15 -25.74
C LYS A 130 20.68 -24.95 -25.86
N ALA A 131 21.47 -25.96 -25.48
CA ALA A 131 22.81 -26.26 -26.00
C ALA A 131 23.39 -27.48 -25.27
N ALA A 132 23.30 -28.66 -25.88
CA ALA A 132 24.20 -29.81 -25.72
C ALA A 132 23.55 -31.04 -26.40
N GLU A 133 23.59 -31.07 -27.74
CA GLU A 133 23.81 -32.32 -28.48
C GLU A 133 25.33 -32.37 -28.72
N THR A 134 26.05 -33.26 -28.03
CA THR A 134 27.33 -33.87 -28.46
C THR A 134 27.71 -34.98 -27.48
N GLU A 135 28.04 -36.16 -28.00
CA GLU A 135 28.61 -37.37 -27.35
C GLU A 135 27.64 -38.08 -26.38
N GLU A 136 27.23 -39.34 -26.57
CA GLU A 136 27.88 -40.58 -27.03
C GLU A 136 26.85 -41.50 -27.73
#